data_AF-A0A8T4BKB3-F1
#
_entry.id   AF-A0A8T4BKB3-F1
#
_cell.length_a   1.000
_cell.length_b   1.000
_cell.length_c   1.000
_cell.angle_alpha   90.00
_cell.angle_beta   90.00
_cell.angle_gamma   90.00
#
_symmetry.space_group_name_H-M   'P 1'
#
loop_
_entity.id
_entity.type
_entity.pdbx_description
1 polymer ?
#
loop_
_entity_poly.entity_id
_entity_poly.type
_entity_poly.pdbx_seq_one_letter_code
_entity_poly.pdbx_strand_id
1 'polypeptide(L)'
;MTMFFDSEFDRIFKRMSNSFFNIDDIFEEFKGNGSDSGPYYYGYTMTVGPDGKPVVKEYGNVKPGLLPNSDTREPLVDTIVDEKEKVVKLIAEMPGVEKTDVKIVVENKTVDLSAQHDEKKYHVKVPVQHKVDENSAKASYKNGVLQIVFKLVEEEKPKGKMVEVE
;
A
#
# COMPACT_ATOMS: atom_id res chain seq x y z
N MET A 1 30.35 8.13 -25.48
CA MET A 1 28.97 8.66 -25.51
C MET A 1 28.30 8.26 -24.20
N THR A 2 28.62 8.96 -23.10
CA THR A 2 28.24 8.55 -21.72
C THR A 2 27.92 9.74 -20.82
N MET A 3 28.05 10.98 -21.28
CA MET A 3 27.90 12.19 -20.44
C MET A 3 26.45 12.65 -20.20
N PHE A 4 25.46 12.12 -20.93
CA PHE A 4 24.07 12.58 -20.82
C PHE A 4 23.25 11.85 -19.73
N PHE A 5 23.58 10.59 -19.43
CA PHE A 5 22.87 9.81 -18.39
C PHE A 5 23.24 10.23 -16.97
N ASP A 6 24.49 10.65 -16.72
CA ASP A 6 24.93 11.04 -15.38
C ASP A 6 24.22 12.30 -14.87
N SER A 7 24.01 13.32 -15.72
CA SER A 7 23.48 14.61 -15.23
C SER A 7 22.00 14.60 -14.84
N GLU A 8 21.16 13.85 -15.57
CA GLU A 8 19.74 13.69 -15.22
C GLU A 8 19.55 12.72 -14.07
N PHE A 9 20.31 11.62 -14.07
CA PHE A 9 20.36 10.70 -12.93
C PHE A 9 20.84 11.41 -11.67
N ASP A 10 21.92 12.18 -11.73
CA ASP A 10 22.44 12.96 -10.60
C ASP A 10 21.46 14.03 -10.14
N ARG A 11 20.70 14.65 -11.04
CA ARG A 11 19.69 15.64 -10.66
C ARG A 11 18.50 14.98 -9.95
N ILE A 12 18.04 13.83 -10.44
CA ILE A 12 16.97 13.04 -9.82
C ILE A 12 17.46 12.47 -8.48
N PHE A 13 18.67 11.90 -8.46
CA PHE A 13 19.33 11.40 -7.27
C PHE A 13 19.54 12.49 -6.24
N LYS A 14 20.00 13.70 -6.62
CA LYS A 14 20.12 14.85 -5.70
C LYS A 14 18.76 15.32 -5.17
N ARG A 15 17.73 15.33 -6.01
CA ARG A 15 16.37 15.69 -5.59
C ARG A 15 15.80 14.65 -4.62
N MET A 16 16.03 13.37 -4.88
CA MET A 16 15.64 12.28 -3.99
C MET A 16 16.47 12.28 -2.71
N SER A 17 17.79 12.42 -2.79
CA SER A 17 18.71 12.46 -1.64
C SER A 17 18.36 13.60 -0.70
N ASN A 18 18.00 14.78 -1.25
CA ASN A 18 17.51 15.87 -0.42
C ASN A 18 16.23 15.49 0.34
N SER A 19 15.30 14.73 -0.27
CA SER A 19 14.16 14.18 0.45
C SER A 19 14.55 13.11 1.49
N PHE A 20 15.62 12.33 1.25
CA PHE A 20 16.17 11.38 2.24
C PHE A 20 16.81 12.06 3.44
N PHE A 21 17.59 13.13 3.25
CA PHE A 21 18.18 13.87 4.36
C PHE A 21 17.12 14.53 5.25
N ASN A 22 15.96 14.90 4.69
CA ASN A 22 14.82 15.37 5.49
C ASN A 22 14.10 14.23 6.24
N ILE A 23 14.23 12.96 5.80
CA ILE A 23 13.67 11.81 6.53
C ILE A 23 14.46 11.57 7.82
N ASP A 24 15.78 11.77 7.83
CA ASP A 24 16.60 11.65 9.05
C ASP A 24 16.16 12.67 10.12
N ASP A 25 15.88 13.92 9.73
CA ASP A 25 15.36 14.96 10.62
C ASP A 25 13.94 14.62 11.14
N ILE A 26 13.07 14.09 10.27
CA ILE A 26 11.75 13.56 10.66
C ILE A 26 11.92 12.40 11.66
N PHE A 27 12.83 11.47 11.41
CA PHE A 27 13.08 10.32 12.30
C PHE A 27 13.59 10.75 13.68
N GLU A 28 14.48 11.75 13.75
CA GLU A 28 14.96 12.32 15.01
C GLU A 28 13.84 13.05 15.76
N GLU A 29 12.95 13.78 15.06
CA GLU A 29 11.78 14.45 15.66
C GLU A 29 10.74 13.44 16.20
N PHE A 30 10.53 12.32 15.51
CA PHE A 30 9.65 11.22 15.95
C PHE A 30 10.20 10.44 17.16
N LYS A 31 11.52 10.44 17.37
CA LYS A 31 12.16 9.78 18.52
C LYS A 31 11.91 10.52 19.84
N GLY A 32 11.62 11.83 19.77
CA GLY A 32 11.37 12.70 20.92
C GLY A 32 9.95 12.65 21.50
N ASN A 33 8.96 12.23 20.70
CA ASN A 33 7.56 12.09 21.12
C ASN A 33 7.24 10.60 21.32
N GLY A 34 7.19 10.16 22.58
CA GLY A 34 7.08 8.77 23.00
C GLY A 34 6.15 7.87 22.15
N SER A 35 6.78 6.84 21.58
CA SER A 35 6.35 5.44 21.52
C SER A 35 4.84 5.13 21.47
N ASP A 36 4.40 4.68 20.29
CA ASP A 36 3.41 3.57 20.12
C ASP A 36 3.23 3.12 18.65
N SER A 37 3.83 3.82 17.67
CA SER A 37 3.89 3.34 16.28
C SER A 37 5.17 2.55 16.04
N GLY A 38 5.04 1.38 15.40
CA GLY A 38 6.16 0.48 15.07
C GLY A 38 7.23 1.11 14.15
N PRO A 39 8.22 0.33 13.68
CA PRO A 39 9.32 0.87 12.91
C PRO A 39 8.82 1.59 11.65
N TYR A 40 9.27 2.81 11.45
CA TYR A 40 9.10 3.54 10.20
C TYR A 40 10.09 2.98 9.17
N TYR A 41 9.64 2.74 7.95
CA TYR A 41 10.47 2.31 6.83
C TYR A 41 9.94 2.95 5.55
N TYR A 42 10.86 3.46 4.75
CA TYR A 42 10.61 3.96 3.40
C TYR A 42 11.66 3.39 2.47
N GLY A 43 11.21 2.95 1.31
CA GLY A 43 12.07 2.49 0.24
C GLY A 43 11.46 2.79 -1.11
N TYR A 44 12.28 2.64 -2.14
CA TYR A 44 11.87 2.87 -3.50
C TYR A 44 12.66 1.96 -4.42
N THR A 45 12.01 1.54 -5.50
CA THR A 45 12.62 0.87 -6.64
C THR A 45 12.56 1.83 -7.80
N MET A 46 13.71 2.18 -8.37
CA MET A 46 13.79 2.95 -9.61
C MET A 46 14.18 2.02 -10.76
N THR A 47 13.42 2.04 -11.84
CA THR A 47 13.70 1.28 -13.06
C THR A 47 13.78 2.23 -14.23
N VAL A 48 14.90 2.23 -14.96
CA VAL A 48 15.08 3.03 -16.17
C VAL A 48 14.83 2.13 -17.38
N GLY A 49 13.78 2.45 -18.14
CA GLY A 49 13.44 1.72 -19.37
C GLY A 49 14.33 2.12 -20.56
N PRO A 50 14.21 1.41 -21.70
CA PRO A 50 14.89 1.77 -22.96
C PRO A 50 14.54 3.17 -23.47
N ASP A 51 13.41 3.73 -23.02
CA ASP A 51 12.94 5.08 -23.29
C ASP A 51 13.63 6.15 -22.42
N GLY A 52 14.55 5.76 -21.55
CA GLY A 52 15.32 6.67 -20.69
C GLY A 52 14.53 7.31 -19.56
N LYS A 53 13.23 6.98 -19.43
CA LYS A 53 12.38 7.55 -18.38
C LYS A 53 12.47 6.70 -17.11
N PRO A 54 12.87 7.27 -15.97
CA PRO A 54 12.88 6.54 -14.71
C PRO A 54 11.45 6.35 -14.20
N VAL A 55 11.08 5.09 -13.95
CA VAL A 55 9.86 4.70 -13.27
C VAL A 55 10.22 4.42 -11.81
N VAL A 56 9.74 5.26 -10.90
CA VAL A 56 9.95 5.11 -9.46
C VAL A 56 8.73 4.45 -8.83
N LYS A 57 8.96 3.36 -8.10
CA LYS A 57 7.96 2.66 -7.27
C LYS A 57 8.37 2.78 -5.82
N GLU A 58 7.62 3.54 -5.05
CA GLU A 58 7.87 3.72 -3.62
C GLU A 58 7.14 2.66 -2.80
N TYR A 59 7.70 2.28 -1.65
CA TYR A 59 7.12 1.38 -0.66
C TYR A 59 7.51 1.86 0.74
N GLY A 60 6.70 1.51 1.75
CA GLY A 60 6.93 1.98 3.12
C GLY A 60 5.71 2.60 3.76
N ASN A 61 5.78 2.77 5.08
CA ASN A 61 4.73 3.40 5.90
C ASN A 61 4.93 4.92 6.07
N VAL A 62 5.95 5.51 5.44
CA VAL A 62 6.17 6.96 5.38
C VAL A 62 6.47 7.40 3.94
N LYS A 63 5.97 8.57 3.51
CA LYS A 63 6.23 9.15 2.18
C LYS A 63 6.99 10.47 2.30
N PRO A 64 8.06 10.71 1.52
CA PRO A 64 8.82 11.95 1.59
C PRO A 64 7.95 13.15 1.17
N GLY A 65 7.94 14.20 2.00
CA GLY A 65 7.19 15.44 1.75
C GLY A 65 5.74 15.45 2.22
N LEU A 66 5.20 14.30 2.66
CA LEU A 66 4.07 14.28 3.58
C LEU A 66 4.62 13.84 4.93
N LEU A 67 4.72 14.79 5.87
CA LEU A 67 4.65 14.38 7.27
C LEU A 67 3.39 13.50 7.38
N PRO A 68 3.48 12.24 7.84
CA PRO A 68 2.27 11.52 8.20
C PRO A 68 1.60 12.44 9.21
N ASN A 69 0.43 12.99 8.87
CA ASN A 69 -0.38 13.69 9.86
C ASN A 69 -0.49 12.71 11.02
N SER A 70 0.10 13.04 12.17
CA SER A 70 0.28 12.16 13.32
C SER A 70 -1.01 11.47 13.77
N ASP A 71 -2.14 12.01 13.34
CA ASP A 71 -3.49 11.58 13.68
C ASP A 71 -3.99 10.39 12.85
N THR A 72 -3.38 10.08 11.70
CA THR A 72 -3.85 9.00 10.80
C THR A 72 -2.99 7.75 10.96
N ARG A 73 -3.58 6.71 11.55
CA ARG A 73 -2.95 5.43 11.82
C ARG A 73 -3.19 4.45 10.69
N GLU A 74 -2.22 3.61 10.38
CA GLU A 74 -2.45 2.45 9.51
C GLU A 74 -3.02 1.30 10.36
N PRO A 75 -4.22 0.78 10.05
CA PRO A 75 -4.73 -0.40 10.71
C PRO A 75 -3.91 -1.64 10.33
N LEU A 76 -3.82 -2.61 11.23
CA LEU A 76 -3.26 -3.91 10.90
C LEU A 76 -4.22 -4.63 9.98
N VAL A 77 -3.72 -5.06 8.82
CA VAL A 77 -4.50 -5.78 7.82
C VAL A 77 -3.86 -7.13 7.51
N ASP A 78 -4.68 -8.17 7.53
CA ASP A 78 -4.33 -9.50 7.03
C ASP A 78 -5.20 -9.85 5.82
N THR A 79 -4.61 -10.55 4.84
CA THR A 79 -5.28 -11.01 3.62
C THR A 79 -5.11 -12.51 3.48
N ILE A 80 -6.23 -13.23 3.57
CA ILE A 80 -6.28 -14.68 3.49
C ILE A 80 -6.98 -15.08 2.20
N VAL A 81 -6.32 -15.90 1.39
CA VAL A 81 -6.89 -16.44 0.14
C VAL A 81 -7.27 -17.90 0.38
N ASP A 82 -8.54 -18.23 0.13
CA ASP A 82 -9.04 -19.60 0.14
C ASP A 82 -9.32 -20.04 -1.30
N GLU A 83 -8.36 -20.78 -1.87
CA GLU A 83 -8.43 -21.28 -3.25
C GLU A 83 -9.55 -22.32 -3.46
N LYS A 84 -9.93 -23.06 -2.40
CA LYS A 84 -10.96 -24.11 -2.50
C LYS A 84 -12.35 -23.50 -2.59
N GLU A 85 -12.63 -22.56 -1.69
CA GLU A 85 -13.91 -21.85 -1.64
C GLU A 85 -13.96 -20.68 -2.64
N LYS A 86 -12.84 -20.40 -3.33
CA LYS A 86 -12.68 -19.29 -4.28
C LYS A 86 -13.05 -17.94 -3.65
N VAL A 87 -12.54 -17.68 -2.44
CA VAL A 87 -12.80 -16.44 -1.71
C VAL A 87 -11.51 -15.79 -1.20
N VAL A 88 -11.51 -14.46 -1.17
CA VAL A 88 -10.48 -13.65 -0.50
C VAL A 88 -11.11 -13.01 0.72
N LYS A 89 -10.45 -13.13 1.87
CA LYS A 89 -10.84 -12.51 3.13
C LYS A 89 -9.81 -11.46 3.51
N LEU A 90 -10.26 -10.24 3.77
CA LEU A 90 -9.45 -9.15 4.28
C LEU A 90 -9.94 -8.82 5.69
N ILE A 91 -9.02 -8.82 6.66
CA ILE A 91 -9.32 -8.54 8.07
C ILE A 91 -8.52 -7.31 8.47
N ALA A 92 -9.18 -6.27 8.96
CA ALA A 92 -8.55 -5.01 9.37
C ALA A 92 -8.96 -4.61 10.79
N GLU A 93 -8.00 -4.22 11.63
CA GLU A 93 -8.25 -3.81 13.02
C GLU A 93 -8.24 -2.28 13.19
N MET A 94 -9.39 -1.72 13.60
CA MET A 94 -9.65 -0.29 13.80
C MET A 94 -10.37 -0.05 15.15
N PRO A 95 -9.70 -0.23 16.30
CA PRO A 95 -10.34 -0.12 17.61
C PRO A 95 -10.82 1.31 17.93
N GLY A 96 -12.10 1.42 18.30
CA GLY A 96 -12.75 2.69 18.65
C GLY A 96 -13.26 3.50 17.47
N VAL A 97 -13.42 2.86 16.31
CA VAL A 97 -14.19 3.37 15.17
C VAL A 97 -15.55 2.69 15.14
N GLU A 98 -16.61 3.43 14.81
CA GLU A 98 -17.93 2.85 14.59
C GLU A 98 -18.12 2.38 13.14
N LYS A 99 -19.02 1.40 12.96
CA LYS A 99 -19.31 0.82 11.64
C LYS A 99 -19.77 1.85 10.60
N THR A 100 -20.40 2.94 11.04
CA THR A 100 -20.95 4.00 10.20
C THR A 100 -19.87 4.91 9.61
N ASP A 101 -18.69 4.92 10.24
CA ASP A 101 -17.59 5.80 9.88
C ASP A 101 -16.55 5.12 8.99
N VAL A 102 -16.74 3.83 8.73
CA VAL A 102 -15.86 3.03 7.86
C VAL A 102 -16.31 3.19 6.41
N LYS A 103 -15.37 3.58 5.55
CA LYS A 103 -15.51 3.65 4.10
C LYS A 103 -14.55 2.64 3.46
N ILE A 104 -15.11 1.85 2.55
CA ILE A 104 -14.39 0.82 1.82
C ILE A 104 -14.61 1.11 0.34
N VAL A 105 -13.53 1.28 -0.39
CA VAL A 105 -13.56 1.41 -1.86
C VAL A 105 -12.70 0.29 -2.44
N VAL A 106 -13.26 -0.45 -3.38
CA VAL A 106 -12.53 -1.49 -4.09
C VAL A 106 -12.37 -1.02 -5.52
N GLU A 107 -11.12 -0.94 -5.98
CA GLU A 107 -10.80 -0.53 -7.32
C GLU A 107 -9.77 -1.50 -7.91
N ASN A 108 -10.16 -2.26 -8.94
CA ASN A 108 -9.32 -3.21 -9.65
C ASN A 108 -8.76 -4.34 -8.77
N LYS A 109 -7.58 -4.12 -8.19
CA LYS A 109 -6.82 -5.05 -7.33
C LYS A 109 -6.38 -4.34 -6.05
N THR A 110 -7.08 -3.30 -5.62
CA THR A 110 -6.74 -2.53 -4.42
C THR A 110 -7.99 -2.24 -3.61
N VAL A 111 -7.93 -2.53 -2.31
CA VAL A 111 -8.95 -2.17 -1.34
C VAL A 111 -8.45 -0.96 -0.56
N ASP A 112 -9.11 0.18 -0.74
CA ASP A 112 -8.88 1.40 0.00
C ASP A 112 -9.83 1.42 1.21
N LEU A 113 -9.25 1.40 2.40
CA LEU A 113 -9.95 1.44 3.66
C LEU A 113 -9.66 2.78 4.34
N SER A 114 -10.72 3.52 4.62
CA SER A 114 -10.65 4.80 5.35
C SER A 114 -11.69 4.81 6.45
N ALA A 115 -11.31 5.22 7.66
CA ALA A 115 -12.26 5.38 8.75
C ALA A 115 -11.87 6.54 9.67
N GLN A 116 -12.87 7.25 10.18
CA GLN A 116 -12.64 8.39 11.07
C GLN A 116 -13.74 8.49 12.13
N HIS A 117 -13.35 8.36 13.40
CA HIS A 117 -14.25 8.55 14.54
C HIS A 117 -13.53 9.40 15.59
N ASP A 118 -14.11 10.54 15.94
CA ASP A 118 -13.49 11.55 16.81
C ASP A 118 -12.05 11.92 16.37
N GLU A 119 -11.07 11.71 17.25
CA GLU A 119 -9.64 11.95 17.02
C GLU A 119 -8.95 10.77 16.32
N LYS A 120 -9.60 9.61 16.22
CA LYS A 120 -9.02 8.41 15.60
C LYS A 120 -9.28 8.39 14.10
N LYS A 121 -8.22 8.44 13.31
CA LYS A 121 -8.27 8.27 11.85
C LYS A 121 -7.48 7.03 11.47
N TYR A 122 -8.05 6.21 10.60
CA TYR A 122 -7.43 5.05 10.00
C TYR A 122 -7.46 5.17 8.48
N HIS A 123 -6.35 4.84 7.83
CA HIS A 123 -6.30 4.75 6.37
C HIS A 123 -5.26 3.73 5.92
N VAL A 124 -5.62 2.86 4.97
CA VAL A 124 -4.70 1.92 4.34
C VAL A 124 -5.18 1.56 2.94
N LYS A 125 -4.23 1.34 2.03
CA LYS A 125 -4.50 0.78 0.71
C LYS A 125 -3.89 -0.61 0.63
N VAL A 126 -4.73 -1.61 0.45
CA VAL A 126 -4.35 -3.02 0.51
C VAL A 126 -4.38 -3.60 -0.90
N PRO A 127 -3.23 -3.95 -1.49
CA PRO A 127 -3.20 -4.63 -2.78
C PRO A 127 -3.69 -6.08 -2.62
N VAL A 128 -4.66 -6.47 -3.45
CA VAL A 128 -5.19 -7.84 -3.50
C VAL A 128 -4.47 -8.59 -4.61
N GLN A 129 -3.86 -9.73 -4.29
CA GLN A 129 -3.04 -10.50 -5.24
C GLN A 129 -3.86 -11.02 -6.42
N HIS A 130 -5.12 -11.36 -6.18
CA HIS A 130 -6.03 -11.92 -7.17
C HIS A 130 -7.11 -10.93 -7.57
N LYS A 131 -7.66 -11.12 -8.77
CA LYS A 131 -8.84 -10.38 -9.22
C LYS A 131 -10.06 -10.83 -8.41
N VAL A 132 -10.73 -9.87 -7.80
CA VAL A 132 -11.92 -10.09 -6.98
C VAL A 132 -13.15 -9.53 -7.67
N ASP A 133 -14.32 -10.13 -7.41
CA ASP A 133 -15.59 -9.61 -7.87
C ASP A 133 -16.06 -8.54 -6.88
N GLU A 134 -15.97 -7.27 -7.30
CA GLU A 134 -16.35 -6.09 -6.51
C GLU A 134 -17.82 -6.13 -6.06
N ASN A 135 -18.72 -6.73 -6.87
CA ASN A 135 -20.14 -6.82 -6.55
C ASN A 135 -20.46 -7.93 -5.53
N SER A 136 -19.53 -8.87 -5.34
CA SER A 136 -19.69 -9.97 -4.39
C SER A 136 -19.30 -9.63 -2.95
N ALA A 137 -18.80 -8.40 -2.73
CA ALA A 137 -18.23 -7.95 -1.48
C ALA A 137 -19.23 -8.04 -0.33
N LYS A 138 -18.84 -8.74 0.75
CA LYS A 138 -19.58 -8.77 2.02
C LYS A 138 -18.68 -8.26 3.13
N ALA A 139 -19.11 -7.20 3.80
CA ALA A 139 -18.41 -6.64 4.94
C ALA A 139 -19.17 -6.92 6.24
N SER A 140 -18.43 -7.24 7.31
CA SER A 140 -18.93 -7.33 8.67
C SER A 140 -17.98 -6.59 9.60
N TYR A 141 -18.52 -5.87 10.57
CA TYR A 141 -17.74 -5.09 11.52
C TYR A 141 -18.18 -5.39 12.93
N LYS A 142 -17.26 -5.87 13.77
CA LYS A 142 -17.57 -6.24 15.16
C LYS A 142 -16.37 -5.95 16.06
N ASN A 143 -16.61 -5.26 17.17
CA ASN A 143 -15.62 -4.96 18.20
C ASN A 143 -14.32 -4.31 17.66
N GLY A 144 -14.43 -3.40 16.69
CA GLY A 144 -13.27 -2.75 16.10
C GLY A 144 -12.57 -3.58 15.02
N VAL A 145 -13.09 -4.75 14.65
CA VAL A 145 -12.52 -5.60 13.59
C VAL A 145 -13.44 -5.59 12.38
N LEU A 146 -12.90 -5.17 11.24
CA LEU A 146 -13.53 -5.25 9.94
C LEU A 146 -13.13 -6.55 9.25
N GLN A 147 -14.10 -7.30 8.76
CA GLN A 147 -13.89 -8.46 7.91
C GLN A 147 -14.63 -8.22 6.58
N ILE A 148 -13.88 -8.25 5.48
CA ILE A 148 -14.41 -8.14 4.13
C ILE A 148 -14.14 -9.46 3.41
N VAL A 149 -15.16 -9.99 2.73
CA VAL A 149 -15.08 -11.22 1.95
C VAL A 149 -15.45 -10.93 0.50
N PHE A 150 -14.58 -11.33 -0.41
CA PHE A 150 -14.77 -11.24 -1.85
C PHE A 150 -14.76 -12.63 -2.46
N LYS A 151 -15.50 -12.84 -3.55
CA LYS A 151 -15.32 -13.99 -4.42
C LYS A 151 -14.17 -13.72 -5.39
N LEU A 152 -13.37 -14.75 -5.64
CA LEU A 152 -12.36 -14.73 -6.69
C LEU A 152 -13.05 -14.76 -8.05
N VAL A 153 -12.63 -13.87 -8.95
CA VAL A 153 -12.97 -13.98 -10.37
C VAL A 153 -12.03 -15.03 -10.95
N GLU A 154 -12.59 -16.09 -11.51
CA GLU A 154 -11.79 -17.03 -12.31
C GLU A 154 -11.18 -16.29 -13.49
N GLU A 155 -9.87 -16.05 -13.44
CA GLU A 155 -9.12 -15.67 -14.63
C GLU A 155 -8.99 -16.94 -15.50
N GLU A 156 -9.35 -16.83 -16.79
CA GLU A 156 -9.09 -17.91 -17.74
C GLU A 156 -7.60 -18.26 -17.65
N LYS A 157 -7.29 -19.53 -17.31
CA LYS A 157 -5.90 -20.02 -17.28
C LYS A 157 -5.21 -19.55 -18.57
N PRO A 158 -4.04 -18.90 -18.49
CA PRO A 158 -3.34 -18.47 -19.69
C PRO A 158 -3.15 -19.72 -20.56
N LYS A 159 -3.79 -19.74 -21.74
CA LYS A 159 -3.61 -20.77 -22.76
C LYS A 159 -2.21 -20.60 -23.36
N GLY A 160 -1.20 -20.93 -22.58
CA GLY A 160 0.19 -20.97 -23.04
C GLY A 160 0.34 -22.09 -24.07
N LYS A 161 0.95 -21.78 -25.21
CA LYS A 161 1.52 -22.80 -26.09
C LYS A 161 2.93 -23.10 -25.62
N MET A 162 3.25 -24.38 -25.49
CA MET A 162 4.64 -24.84 -25.36
C MET A 162 5.37 -24.48 -26.65
N VAL A 163 6.50 -23.77 -26.52
CA VAL A 163 7.40 -23.47 -27.63
C VAL A 163 8.66 -24.28 -27.37
N GLU A 164 8.97 -25.20 -28.27
CA GLU A 164 10.25 -25.91 -28.27
C GLU A 164 11.32 -25.01 -28.90
N VAL A 165 12.52 -25.04 -28.32
CA VAL A 165 13.67 -24.23 -28.73
C VAL A 165 14.54 -25.09 -29.67
N GLU A 166 14.83 -24.59 -30.87
CA GLU A 166 15.86 -25.13 -31.78
C GLU A 166 17.26 -24.61 -31.44
#